data_AF-A0A9D4V545-F1
#
_entry.id   AF-A0A9D4V545-F1
#
_cell.length_a   1.000
_cell.length_b   1.000
_cell.length_c   1.000
_cell.angle_alpha   90.00
_cell.angle_beta   90.00
_cell.angle_gamma   90.00
#
_symmetry.space_group_name_H-M   'P 1'
#
loop_
_entity.id
_entity.type
_entity.pdbx_description
1 polymer ?
#
loop_
_entity_poly.entity_id
_entity_poly.type
_entity_poly.pdbx_seq_one_letter_code
_entity_poly.pdbx_strand_id
1 'polypeptide(L)'
;MVMKGMGDDQEEASSSSIACSSTSGCGACDHCGRQISLANLELHAMHCKRYLESCKLCGDMIPRRRAQEHYQSEHAPLKCSLCAEAFEPPLLAKHEKEQCPRRMVACSFCSFPVHAVDLAGHAEPCGNRTELCIACNKYVRLRDKIAHDLQHHTRINHGQLDHSTVDDVEPFLKKLKVGC
;
A
#
# COMPACT_ATOMS: atom_id res chain seq x y z
N MET A 1 -21.39 -11.01 29.97
CA MET A 1 -20.63 -12.19 29.48
C MET A 1 -19.19 -12.01 29.92
N VAL A 2 -18.90 -12.50 31.12
CA VAL A 2 -17.56 -12.58 31.71
C VAL A 2 -16.93 -13.89 31.24
N MET A 3 -15.59 -13.93 31.21
CA MET A 3 -14.67 -15.07 31.12
C MET A 3 -13.76 -14.99 29.89
N LYS A 4 -12.58 -14.42 30.10
CA LYS A 4 -11.35 -14.85 29.41
C LYS A 4 -10.36 -15.19 30.50
N GLY A 5 -10.12 -16.50 30.63
CA GLY A 5 -9.39 -17.13 31.70
C GLY A 5 -7.89 -16.88 31.66
N MET A 6 -7.31 -17.03 32.84
CA MET A 6 -5.90 -17.21 33.14
C MET A 6 -5.39 -18.59 32.67
N GLY A 7 -4.07 -18.68 32.49
CA GLY A 7 -3.29 -19.90 32.21
C GLY A 7 -2.42 -19.70 30.95
N ASP A 8 -1.09 -19.74 30.96
CA ASP A 8 -0.14 -20.28 31.93
C ASP A 8 1.21 -19.54 31.83
N ASP A 9 1.84 -19.32 32.98
CA ASP A 9 3.26 -19.04 33.11
C ASP A 9 4.11 -20.20 32.54
N GLN A 10 5.05 -19.88 31.65
CA GLN A 10 6.32 -20.59 31.59
C GLN A 10 7.41 -19.72 30.95
N GLU A 11 8.18 -19.14 31.88
CA GLU A 11 9.58 -18.75 31.80
C GLU A 11 10.45 -19.78 31.07
N GLU A 12 11.62 -19.32 30.58
CA GLU A 12 12.77 -20.10 30.06
C GLU A 12 12.64 -20.68 28.63
N ALA A 13 13.41 -20.28 27.61
CA ALA A 13 14.78 -19.81 27.61
C ALA A 13 14.93 -18.57 26.73
N SER A 14 15.00 -17.40 27.38
CA SER A 14 15.95 -16.40 26.95
C SER A 14 17.30 -17.10 26.94
N SER A 15 17.80 -17.43 25.74
CA SER A 15 19.14 -17.97 25.61
C SER A 15 20.09 -16.90 26.09
N SER A 16 20.45 -16.97 27.37
CA SER A 16 21.46 -16.17 28.05
C SER A 16 22.80 -16.44 27.38
N SER A 17 22.97 -15.84 26.20
CA SER A 17 24.26 -15.70 25.55
C SER A 17 24.85 -14.46 26.17
N ILE A 18 25.90 -14.63 26.96
CA ILE A 18 26.72 -13.52 27.44
C ILE A 18 27.22 -12.79 26.19
N ALA A 19 26.61 -11.64 25.87
CA ALA A 19 27.08 -10.77 24.81
C ALA A 19 28.52 -10.36 25.13
N CYS A 20 29.37 -10.25 24.10
CA CYS A 20 30.79 -10.00 24.31
C CYS A 20 31.00 -8.65 25.03
N SER A 21 31.49 -8.70 26.27
CA SER A 21 32.06 -7.55 26.96
C SER A 21 33.47 -7.28 26.42
N SER A 22 33.81 -6.02 26.22
CA SER A 22 34.99 -5.53 25.47
C SER A 22 36.37 -5.99 25.98
N THR A 23 36.44 -6.77 27.05
CA THR A 23 37.68 -7.25 27.68
C THR A 23 38.08 -8.67 27.29
N SER A 24 37.20 -9.43 26.62
CA SER A 24 37.45 -10.81 26.20
C SER A 24 37.26 -10.94 24.69
N GLY A 25 38.26 -11.47 23.97
CA GLY A 25 38.21 -11.61 22.50
C GLY A 25 36.92 -12.27 22.00
N CYS A 26 36.38 -11.75 20.88
CA CYS A 26 35.14 -12.21 20.27
C CYS A 26 35.37 -12.82 18.88
N GLY A 27 34.52 -13.79 18.54
CA GLY A 27 34.41 -14.36 17.21
C GLY A 27 32.95 -14.36 16.76
N ALA A 28 32.73 -14.22 15.45
CA ALA A 28 31.39 -14.27 14.87
C ALA A 28 30.95 -15.72 14.67
N CYS A 29 29.69 -16.02 14.97
CA CYS A 29 29.09 -17.31 14.63
C CYS A 29 28.75 -17.38 13.14
N ASP A 30 29.23 -18.41 12.43
CA ASP A 30 28.96 -18.58 10.98
C ASP A 30 27.47 -18.74 10.64
N HIS A 31 26.65 -19.21 11.57
CA HIS A 31 25.24 -19.51 11.33
C HIS A 31 24.32 -18.30 11.56
N CYS A 32 24.56 -17.50 12.61
CA CYS A 32 23.72 -16.34 12.93
C CYS A 32 24.41 -14.98 12.80
N GLY A 33 25.72 -14.96 12.51
CA GLY A 33 26.53 -13.74 12.36
C GLY A 33 26.76 -12.94 13.65
N ARG A 34 26.27 -13.39 14.81
CA ARG A 34 26.42 -12.66 16.08
C ARG A 34 27.85 -12.76 16.61
N GLN A 35 28.33 -11.68 17.22
CA GLN A 35 29.61 -11.62 17.92
C GLN A 35 29.49 -12.24 19.32
N ILE A 36 30.34 -13.21 19.60
CA ILE A 36 30.28 -14.03 20.81
C ILE A 36 31.69 -14.16 21.38
N SER A 37 31.82 -14.22 22.69
CA SER A 37 33.13 -14.49 23.30
C SER A 37 33.71 -15.79 22.77
N LEU A 38 35.01 -15.81 22.47
CA LEU A 38 35.68 -17.00 21.94
C LEU A 38 35.52 -18.22 22.85
N ALA A 39 35.53 -18.01 24.17
CA ALA A 39 35.33 -19.07 25.16
C ALA A 39 33.98 -19.79 25.06
N ASN A 40 32.94 -19.12 24.56
CA ASN A 40 31.59 -19.66 24.47
C ASN A 40 31.13 -19.92 23.02
N LEU A 41 31.98 -19.65 22.03
CA LEU A 41 31.61 -19.68 20.62
C LEU A 41 31.23 -21.10 20.14
N GLU A 42 31.98 -22.13 20.53
CA GLU A 42 31.66 -23.52 20.14
C GLU A 42 30.32 -23.99 20.70
N LEU A 43 30.06 -23.72 21.99
CA LEU A 43 28.79 -24.06 22.62
C LEU A 43 27.65 -23.32 21.93
N HIS A 44 27.83 -22.01 21.68
CA HIS A 44 26.83 -21.25 20.93
C HIS A 44 26.61 -21.83 19.53
N ALA A 45 27.64 -22.17 18.77
CA ALA A 45 27.48 -22.67 17.40
C ALA A 45 26.60 -23.93 17.35
N MET A 46 26.78 -24.85 18.31
CA MET A 46 25.94 -26.05 18.44
C MET A 46 24.48 -25.71 18.76
N HIS A 47 24.24 -24.83 19.72
CA HIS A 47 22.88 -24.40 20.08
C HIS A 47 22.22 -23.59 18.97
N CYS A 48 22.94 -22.65 18.37
CA CYS A 48 22.50 -21.80 17.29
C CYS A 48 21.99 -22.62 16.11
N LYS A 49 22.79 -23.56 15.62
CA LYS A 49 22.41 -24.41 14.48
C LYS A 49 21.21 -25.31 14.79
N ARG A 50 21.07 -25.74 16.05
CA ARG A 50 19.98 -26.61 16.49
C ARG A 50 18.66 -25.86 16.67
N TYR A 51 18.69 -24.62 17.16
CA TYR A 51 17.49 -23.92 17.62
C TYR A 51 17.10 -22.69 16.80
N LEU A 52 18.02 -22.09 16.06
CA LEU A 52 17.76 -20.94 15.20
C LEU A 52 17.73 -21.38 13.73
N GLU A 53 16.96 -20.65 12.92
CA GLU A 53 16.97 -20.78 11.47
C GLU A 53 16.69 -19.43 10.81
N SER A 54 17.06 -19.30 9.53
CA SER A 54 16.80 -18.09 8.73
C SER A 54 15.40 -18.17 8.14
N CYS A 55 14.58 -17.15 8.37
CA CYS A 55 13.36 -16.97 7.61
C CYS A 55 13.70 -16.87 6.11
N LYS A 56 12.98 -17.61 5.27
CA LYS A 56 13.20 -17.59 3.81
C LYS A 56 12.59 -16.38 3.11
N LEU A 57 11.75 -15.62 3.82
CA LEU A 57 11.03 -14.46 3.29
C LEU A 57 11.73 -13.14 3.66
N CYS A 58 12.11 -12.95 4.93
CA CYS A 58 12.82 -11.74 5.38
C CYS A 58 14.32 -11.94 5.66
N GLY A 59 14.81 -13.17 5.81
CA GLY A 59 16.20 -13.45 6.16
C GLY A 59 16.53 -13.43 7.66
N ASP A 60 15.58 -13.06 8.52
CA ASP A 60 15.81 -12.94 9.96
C ASP A 60 16.14 -14.27 10.64
N MET A 61 17.04 -14.22 11.63
CA MET A 61 17.34 -15.35 12.52
C MET A 61 16.24 -15.52 13.56
N ILE A 62 15.40 -16.53 13.38
CA ILE A 62 14.26 -16.84 14.26
C ILE A 62 14.44 -18.19 14.97
N PRO A 63 13.95 -18.34 16.21
CA PRO A 63 13.90 -19.65 16.85
C PRO A 63 12.93 -20.58 16.11
N ARG A 64 13.39 -21.80 15.78
CA ARG A 64 12.60 -22.83 15.09
C ARG A 64 11.24 -23.07 15.73
N ARG A 65 11.17 -23.05 17.07
CA ARG A 65 9.92 -23.24 17.83
C ARG A 65 8.88 -22.14 17.54
N ARG A 66 9.34 -20.92 17.25
CA ARG A 66 8.50 -19.75 16.96
C ARG A 66 8.48 -19.39 15.47
N ALA A 67 9.05 -20.23 14.60
CA ALA A 67 9.09 -19.96 13.17
C ALA A 67 7.67 -19.84 12.58
N GLN A 68 6.74 -20.67 13.07
CA GLN A 68 5.34 -20.63 12.68
C GLN A 68 4.64 -19.35 13.13
N GLU A 69 4.88 -18.89 14.36
CA GLU A 69 4.32 -17.65 14.90
C GLU A 69 4.83 -16.43 14.11
N HIS A 70 6.13 -16.38 13.83
CA HIS A 70 6.74 -15.34 12.99
C HIS A 70 6.11 -15.31 11.58
N TYR A 71 5.93 -16.47 10.95
CA TYR A 71 5.26 -16.53 9.65
C TYR A 71 3.83 -15.97 9.75
N GLN A 72 3.09 -16.32 10.80
CA GLN A 72 1.71 -15.87 10.98
C GLN A 72 1.59 -14.37 11.24
N SER A 73 2.55 -13.76 11.94
CA SER A 73 2.50 -12.32 12.24
C SER A 73 3.04 -11.46 11.10
N GLU A 74 4.15 -11.87 10.47
CA GLU A 74 4.89 -11.02 9.52
C GLU A 74 4.62 -11.33 8.05
N HIS A 75 4.23 -12.57 7.75
CA HIS A 75 4.21 -13.08 6.36
C HIS A 75 2.89 -13.70 5.93
N ALA A 76 1.98 -13.97 6.87
CA ALA A 76 0.70 -14.57 6.53
C ALA A 76 -0.07 -13.67 5.54
N PRO A 77 -0.70 -14.28 4.53
CA PRO A 77 -1.55 -13.54 3.61
C PRO A 77 -2.66 -12.80 4.35
N LEU A 78 -2.79 -11.52 4.07
CA LEU A 78 -3.82 -10.65 4.59
C LEU A 78 -4.95 -10.54 3.58
N LYS A 79 -6.19 -10.54 4.07
CA LYS A 79 -7.37 -10.38 3.21
C LYS A 79 -7.65 -8.91 2.95
N CYS A 80 -7.92 -8.57 1.69
CA CYS A 80 -8.39 -7.25 1.32
C CYS A 80 -9.77 -6.98 1.95
N SER A 81 -9.92 -5.81 2.56
CA SER A 81 -11.16 -5.36 3.18
C SER A 81 -12.32 -5.17 2.19
N LEU A 82 -12.00 -4.92 0.91
CA LEU A 82 -12.98 -4.57 -0.13
C LEU A 82 -13.41 -5.76 -1.00
N CYS A 83 -12.51 -6.70 -1.30
CA CYS A 83 -12.80 -7.87 -2.14
C CYS A 83 -12.67 -9.22 -1.42
N ALA A 84 -12.16 -9.25 -0.18
CA ALA A 84 -11.92 -10.46 0.63
C ALA A 84 -10.90 -11.47 0.06
N GLU A 85 -10.19 -11.12 -1.03
CA GLU A 85 -9.08 -11.92 -1.56
C GLU A 85 -7.83 -11.78 -0.69
N ALA A 86 -7.04 -12.85 -0.58
CA ALA A 86 -5.84 -12.89 0.24
C ALA A 86 -4.59 -12.54 -0.57
N PHE A 87 -3.76 -11.64 -0.03
CA PHE A 87 -2.52 -11.19 -0.63
C PHE A 87 -1.39 -11.18 0.39
N GLU A 88 -0.15 -11.33 -0.07
CA GLU A 88 1.01 -11.08 0.79
C GLU A 88 1.00 -9.62 1.28
N PRO A 89 1.41 -9.34 2.54
CA PRO A 89 1.40 -7.99 3.11
C PRO A 89 1.97 -6.88 2.20
N PRO A 90 3.14 -7.05 1.54
CA PRO A 90 3.67 -6.00 0.64
C PRO A 90 2.82 -5.79 -0.62
N LEU A 91 2.10 -6.82 -1.09
CA LEU A 91 1.25 -6.73 -2.28
C LEU A 91 -0.14 -6.18 -1.96
N LEU A 92 -0.65 -6.39 -0.74
CA LEU A 92 -1.97 -5.91 -0.33
C LEU A 92 -2.10 -4.39 -0.48
N ALA A 93 -1.08 -3.63 -0.05
CA ALA A 93 -1.09 -2.18 -0.15
C ALA A 93 -1.19 -1.68 -1.61
N LYS A 94 -0.55 -2.39 -2.55
CA LYS A 94 -0.66 -2.10 -3.98
C LYS A 94 -2.03 -2.51 -4.53
N HIS A 95 -2.54 -3.65 -4.09
CA HIS A 95 -3.86 -4.12 -4.48
C HIS A 95 -4.95 -3.10 -4.10
N GLU A 96 -5.03 -2.70 -2.84
CA GLU A 96 -6.08 -1.81 -2.34
C GLU A 96 -6.08 -0.44 -3.05
N LYS A 97 -4.91 0.07 -3.43
CA LYS A 97 -4.78 1.37 -4.09
C LYS A 97 -5.04 1.32 -5.60
N GLU A 98 -4.51 0.32 -6.31
CA GLU A 98 -4.42 0.37 -7.77
C GLU A 98 -5.19 -0.74 -8.50
N GLN A 99 -5.38 -1.90 -7.86
CA GLN A 99 -5.84 -3.11 -8.57
C GLN A 99 -7.18 -3.62 -8.06
N CYS A 100 -7.59 -3.26 -6.84
CA CYS A 100 -8.82 -3.75 -6.25
C CYS A 100 -10.02 -3.35 -7.12
N PRO A 101 -10.86 -4.30 -7.58
CA PRO A 101 -12.03 -4.02 -8.41
C PRO A 101 -13.12 -3.28 -7.63
N ARG A 102 -13.12 -3.43 -6.30
CA ARG A 102 -14.06 -2.80 -5.37
C ARG A 102 -13.53 -1.48 -4.81
N ARG A 103 -12.39 -0.96 -5.29
CA ARG A 103 -11.93 0.39 -4.93
C ARG A 103 -12.92 1.44 -5.43
N MET A 104 -13.08 2.51 -4.67
CA MET A 104 -13.91 3.65 -5.04
C MET A 104 -13.12 4.60 -5.97
N VAL A 105 -13.71 4.92 -7.11
CA VAL A 105 -13.19 5.88 -8.10
C VAL A 105 -14.28 6.88 -8.45
N ALA A 106 -13.92 8.16 -8.58
CA ALA A 106 -14.88 9.19 -8.96
C ALA A 106 -15.14 9.13 -10.48
N CYS A 107 -16.40 9.16 -10.87
CA CYS A 107 -16.78 9.32 -12.28
C CYS A 107 -16.30 10.68 -12.82
N SER A 108 -15.67 10.70 -14.00
CA SER A 108 -15.17 11.95 -14.60
C SER A 108 -16.26 12.93 -15.05
N PHE A 109 -17.52 12.48 -15.14
CA PHE A 109 -18.63 13.29 -15.61
C PHE A 109 -19.46 13.89 -14.47
N CYS A 110 -19.80 13.08 -13.46
CA CYS A 110 -20.65 13.51 -12.34
C CYS A 110 -19.93 13.57 -10.99
N SER A 111 -18.63 13.24 -10.94
CA SER A 111 -17.81 13.17 -9.72
C SER A 111 -18.34 12.22 -8.64
N PHE A 112 -19.31 11.36 -8.97
CA PHE A 112 -19.88 10.41 -8.02
C PHE A 112 -18.91 9.24 -7.79
N PRO A 113 -18.65 8.85 -6.53
CA PRO A 113 -17.83 7.68 -6.22
C PRO A 113 -18.54 6.37 -6.64
N VAL A 114 -17.91 5.61 -7.54
CA VAL A 114 -18.38 4.29 -8.00
C VAL A 114 -17.27 3.26 -7.84
N HIS A 115 -17.59 1.97 -7.77
CA HIS A 115 -16.54 0.96 -7.78
C HIS A 115 -15.83 0.93 -9.14
N ALA A 116 -14.54 0.61 -9.15
CA ALA A 116 -13.76 0.53 -10.39
C ALA A 116 -14.34 -0.47 -11.40
N VAL A 117 -14.90 -1.59 -10.92
CA VAL A 117 -15.58 -2.58 -11.78
C VAL A 117 -16.83 -2.03 -12.46
N ASP A 118 -17.55 -1.11 -11.81
CA ASP A 118 -18.81 -0.56 -12.29
C ASP A 118 -18.62 0.75 -13.08
N LEU A 119 -17.42 1.35 -13.03
CA LEU A 119 -17.14 2.65 -13.64
C LEU A 119 -17.43 2.67 -15.14
N ALA A 120 -17.06 1.63 -15.89
CA ALA A 120 -17.32 1.57 -17.33
C ALA A 120 -18.83 1.54 -17.64
N GLY A 121 -19.59 0.72 -16.91
CA GLY A 121 -21.05 0.64 -17.04
C GLY A 121 -21.77 1.91 -16.60
N HIS A 122 -21.20 2.65 -15.65
CA HIS A 122 -21.71 3.95 -15.22
C HIS A 122 -21.35 5.08 -16.19
N ALA A 123 -20.10 5.14 -16.66
CA ALA A 123 -19.56 6.26 -17.42
C ALA A 123 -20.27 6.47 -18.76
N GLU A 124 -20.63 5.39 -19.46
CA GLU A 124 -21.34 5.45 -20.75
C GLU A 124 -22.70 6.17 -20.66
N PRO A 125 -23.68 5.69 -19.86
CA PRO A 125 -24.95 6.40 -19.71
C PRO A 125 -24.78 7.74 -18.99
N CYS A 126 -23.85 7.86 -18.04
CA CYS A 126 -23.62 9.10 -17.30
C CYS A 126 -23.11 10.23 -18.21
N GLY A 127 -22.14 9.95 -19.09
CA GLY A 127 -21.60 10.94 -20.02
C GLY A 127 -22.60 11.39 -21.10
N ASN A 128 -23.54 10.53 -21.47
CA ASN A 128 -24.61 10.82 -22.43
C ASN A 128 -25.77 11.64 -21.84
N ARG A 129 -25.86 11.75 -20.51
CA ARG A 129 -26.82 12.66 -19.88
C ARG A 129 -26.56 14.09 -20.35
N THR A 130 -27.62 14.85 -20.54
CA THR A 130 -27.55 16.26 -20.91
C THR A 130 -27.87 17.14 -19.72
N GLU A 131 -27.09 18.21 -19.56
CA GLU A 131 -27.33 19.29 -18.61
C GLU A 131 -27.57 20.61 -19.37
N LEU A 132 -28.32 21.52 -18.73
CA LEU A 132 -28.52 22.86 -19.26
C LEU A 132 -27.25 23.67 -19.04
N CYS A 133 -26.65 24.17 -20.12
CA CYS A 133 -25.62 25.19 -20.03
C CYS A 133 -26.26 26.51 -19.56
N ILE A 134 -25.82 27.03 -18.42
CA ILE A 134 -26.36 28.26 -17.83
C ILE A 134 -26.00 29.51 -18.66
N ALA A 135 -24.92 29.46 -19.44
CA ALA A 135 -24.44 30.61 -20.19
C ALA A 135 -25.14 30.81 -21.56
N CYS A 136 -25.64 29.75 -22.20
CA CYS A 136 -26.42 29.86 -23.45
C CYS A 136 -27.79 29.18 -23.44
N ASN A 137 -28.22 28.61 -22.31
CA ASN A 137 -29.47 27.84 -22.16
C ASN A 137 -29.63 26.69 -23.17
N LYS A 138 -28.53 26.11 -23.65
CA LYS A 138 -28.55 24.93 -24.51
C LYS A 138 -28.34 23.66 -23.68
N TYR A 139 -29.04 22.59 -24.04
CA TYR A 139 -28.76 21.27 -23.48
C TYR A 139 -27.50 20.68 -24.12
N VAL A 140 -26.53 20.33 -23.28
CA VAL A 140 -25.22 19.81 -23.70
C VAL A 140 -24.95 18.52 -22.94
N ARG A 141 -24.37 17.52 -23.61
CA ARG A 141 -24.00 16.26 -22.95
C ARG A 141 -22.88 16.51 -21.94
N LEU A 142 -22.90 15.82 -20.80
CA LEU A 142 -21.86 15.97 -19.76
C LEU A 142 -20.45 15.74 -20.33
N ARG A 143 -20.29 14.74 -21.19
CA ARG A 143 -19.05 14.44 -21.91
C ARG A 143 -18.53 15.63 -22.72
N ASP A 144 -19.44 16.41 -23.32
CA ASP A 144 -19.11 17.50 -24.24
C ASP A 144 -19.08 18.86 -23.55
N LYS A 145 -19.43 18.93 -22.26
CA LYS A 145 -19.59 20.18 -21.50
C LYS A 145 -18.33 21.05 -21.53
N ILE A 146 -17.16 20.44 -21.34
CA ILE A 146 -15.87 21.16 -21.38
C ILE A 146 -15.62 21.70 -22.79
N ALA A 147 -15.80 20.88 -23.83
CA ALA A 147 -15.60 21.30 -25.21
C ALA A 147 -16.57 22.41 -25.62
N HIS A 148 -17.83 22.32 -25.20
CA HIS A 148 -18.84 23.34 -25.42
C HIS A 148 -18.47 24.67 -24.76
N ASP A 149 -18.02 24.63 -23.51
CA ASP A 149 -17.60 25.83 -22.78
C ASP A 149 -16.42 26.51 -23.47
N LEU A 150 -15.40 25.73 -23.85
CA LEU A 150 -14.26 26.23 -24.61
C LEU A 150 -14.67 26.84 -25.97
N GLN A 151 -15.58 26.22 -26.73
CA GLN A 151 -15.93 26.69 -28.07
C GLN A 151 -16.93 27.85 -28.08
N HIS A 152 -17.82 27.93 -27.10
CA HIS A 152 -18.96 28.86 -27.12
C HIS A 152 -18.95 29.90 -26.01
N HIS A 153 -18.15 29.69 -24.95
CA HIS A 153 -18.11 30.57 -23.78
C HIS A 153 -16.73 31.14 -23.48
N THR A 154 -15.64 30.53 -23.95
CA THR A 154 -14.33 31.19 -23.89
C THR A 154 -14.22 32.26 -24.97
N ARG A 155 -14.00 33.50 -24.53
CA ARG A 155 -13.61 34.61 -25.41
C ARG A 155 -12.08 34.66 -25.46
N ILE A 156 -11.48 34.23 -26.57
CA ILE A 156 -10.07 34.57 -26.82
C ILE A 156 -10.03 36.06 -27.17
N ASN A 157 -9.70 36.90 -26.19
CA ASN A 157 -9.28 38.28 -26.46
C ASN A 157 -7.87 38.21 -27.06
N HIS A 158 -7.78 38.43 -28.37
CA HIS A 158 -6.49 38.63 -29.02
C HIS A 158 -5.96 40.02 -28.65
N GLY A 159 -5.37 40.16 -27.45
CA GLY A 159 -4.55 41.32 -27.08
C GLY A 159 -4.95 42.13 -25.84
N GLN A 160 -5.19 41.51 -24.68
CA GLN A 160 -5.04 42.22 -23.40
C GLN A 160 -4.55 41.23 -22.34
N LEU A 161 -3.32 41.44 -21.84
CA LEU A 161 -2.85 40.81 -20.60
C LEU A 161 -3.46 41.60 -19.45
N ASP A 162 -4.50 41.07 -18.81
CA ASP A 162 -4.87 41.48 -17.46
C ASP A 162 -4.36 40.46 -16.44
N HIS A 163 -3.56 40.99 -15.53
CA HIS A 163 -2.88 40.28 -14.46
C HIS A 163 -3.87 40.05 -13.31
N SER A 164 -4.85 39.16 -13.47
CA SER A 164 -5.78 38.79 -12.38
C SER A 164 -6.43 37.42 -12.61
N THR A 165 -5.65 36.33 -12.55
CA THR A 165 -6.03 34.96 -12.13
C THR A 165 -4.92 33.98 -12.52
N VAL A 166 -3.75 34.13 -11.86
CA VAL A 166 -2.62 33.20 -12.03
C VAL A 166 -2.58 32.15 -10.91
N ASP A 167 -3.72 31.53 -10.59
CA ASP A 167 -3.73 30.40 -9.64
C ASP A 167 -4.54 29.16 -10.10
N ASP A 168 -5.20 29.15 -11.26
CA ASP A 168 -6.03 28.00 -11.68
C ASP A 168 -5.77 27.48 -13.09
N VAL A 169 -4.60 27.76 -13.69
CA VAL A 169 -4.18 27.12 -14.94
C VAL A 169 -3.00 26.18 -14.68
N GLU A 170 -3.32 24.99 -14.16
CA GLU A 170 -2.83 23.68 -14.59
C GLU A 170 -2.63 22.70 -13.41
N PRO A 171 -3.50 21.67 -13.32
CA PRO A 171 -2.95 20.31 -13.25
C PRO A 171 -3.51 19.35 -14.32
N PHE A 172 -4.37 19.79 -15.25
CA PHE A 172 -5.10 18.86 -16.15
C PHE A 172 -4.37 18.45 -17.45
N LEU A 173 -3.22 19.04 -17.80
CA LEU A 173 -2.47 18.69 -19.02
C LEU A 173 -1.28 17.73 -18.81
N LYS A 174 -1.30 16.90 -17.75
CA LYS A 174 -0.30 15.83 -17.56
C LYS A 174 -0.84 14.39 -17.60
N LYS A 175 -2.02 14.13 -18.18
CA LYS A 175 -2.53 12.74 -18.35
C LYS A 175 -2.66 12.24 -19.79
N LEU A 176 -2.19 13.00 -20.77
CA LEU A 176 -2.08 12.54 -22.17
C LEU A 176 -0.61 12.54 -22.61
N LYS A 177 0.20 11.66 -22.01
CA LYS A 177 1.50 11.19 -22.56
C LYS A 177 2.08 10.08 -21.68
N VAL A 178 1.52 8.87 -21.76
CA VAL A 178 2.27 7.59 -21.73
C VAL A 178 1.42 6.54 -22.48
N GLY A 179 1.88 6.18 -23.69
CA GLY A 179 1.88 4.81 -24.21
C GLY A 179 0.57 4.16 -24.67
N CYS A 180 0.19 4.40 -25.93
CA CYS A 180 0.28 3.40 -27.00
C CYS A 180 0.20 4.12 -28.36
#